data_AF-A0A1Y5DCZ6-F1
#
_entry.id   AF-A0A1Y5DCZ6-F1
#
_cell.length_a   1.000
_cell.length_b   1.000
_cell.length_c   1.000
_cell.angle_alpha   90.00
_cell.angle_beta   90.00
_cell.angle_gamma   90.00
#
_symmetry.space_group_name_H-M   'P 1'
#
loop_
_entity.id
_entity.type
_entity.pdbx_description
1 polymer ?
#
loop_
_entity_poly.entity_id
_entity_poly.type
_entity_poly.pdbx_seq_one_letter_code
_entity_poly.pdbx_strand_id
1 'polypeptide(L)' 'TTKYRIVKSELGYLHTEVKSDLIGFIDDVEFYLPKDENVIHIRSASRVGFSDFDVNRNRIRQIAAALVK' A
#
# COMPACT_ATOMS: atom_id res chain seq x y z
N THR A 1 -16.49 -3.43 -1.37
CA THR A 1 -15.48 -3.25 -2.43
C THR A 1 -14.55 -2.18 -1.99
N THR A 2 -13.38 -2.58 -1.53
CA THR A 2 -12.32 -1.69 -1.09
C THR A 2 -11.93 -0.73 -2.21
N LYS A 3 -12.09 0.57 -1.97
CA LYS A 3 -11.75 1.63 -2.93
C LYS A 3 -10.37 2.19 -2.62
N TYR A 4 -9.53 2.28 -3.66
CA TYR A 4 -8.26 2.98 -3.61
C TYR A 4 -8.43 4.38 -4.19
N ARG A 5 -7.79 5.36 -3.57
CA ARG A 5 -7.71 6.74 -4.05
C ARG A 5 -6.24 7.12 -4.21
N ILE A 6 -5.88 7.62 -5.39
CA ILE A 6 -4.54 8.18 -5.61
C ILE A 6 -4.46 9.51 -4.86
N VAL A 7 -3.48 9.63 -3.97
CA VAL A 7 -3.16 10.88 -3.26
C VAL A 7 -2.05 11.62 -3.98
N LYS A 8 -1.04 10.89 -4.43
CA LYS A 8 0.13 11.45 -5.12
C LYS A 8 0.66 10.47 -6.15
N SER A 9 0.98 10.96 -7.34
CA SER A 9 1.56 10.17 -8.42
C SER A 9 2.64 10.99 -9.10
N GLU A 10 3.88 10.57 -8.96
CA GLU A 10 5.06 11.18 -9.54
C GLU A 10 5.95 10.10 -10.15
N LEU A 11 6.94 10.50 -10.95
CA LEU A 11 7.90 9.56 -11.50
C LEU A 11 8.66 8.86 -10.37
N GLY A 12 8.56 7.54 -10.28
CA GLY A 12 9.21 6.74 -9.25
C GLY A 12 8.50 6.73 -7.89
N TYR A 13 7.32 7.36 -7.75
CA TYR A 13 6.58 7.35 -6.50
C TYR A 13 5.06 7.36 -6.71
N LEU A 14 4.37 6.45 -6.02
CA LEU A 14 2.91 6.39 -6.02
C LEU A 14 2.42 6.23 -4.58
N HIS A 15 1.51 7.11 -4.15
CA HIS A 15 0.83 7.02 -2.87
C HIS A 15 -0.67 6.91 -3.08
N THR A 16 -1.24 5.86 -2.50
CA THR A 16 -2.67 5.59 -2.49
C THR A 16 -3.20 5.48 -1.07
N GLU A 17 -4.41 5.97 -0.87
CA GLU A 17 -5.20 5.74 0.33
C GLU A 17 -6.20 4.61 0.06
N VAL A 18 -6.34 3.70 1.01
CA VAL A 18 -7.35 2.66 0.99
C VAL A 18 -8.19 2.75 2.25
N LYS A 19 -9.52 2.72 2.07
CA LYS A 19 -10.44 2.66 3.20
C LYS A 19 -10.81 1.20 3.47
N SER A 20 -10.56 0.73 4.69
CA SER A 20 -10.98 -0.61 5.11
C SER A 20 -12.50 -0.71 5.19
N ASP A 21 -13.07 -1.76 4.60
CA ASP A 21 -14.53 -1.95 4.57
C ASP A 21 -15.10 -2.32 5.96
N LEU A 22 -14.28 -2.88 6.86
CA LEU A 22 -14.73 -3.40 8.16
C LEU A 22 -14.83 -2.33 9.26
N ILE A 23 -13.85 -1.40 9.33
CA ILE A 23 -13.75 -0.41 10.43
C ILE A 23 -13.65 1.02 9.91
N GLY A 24 -13.54 1.22 8.59
CA GLY A 24 -13.47 2.54 7.98
C GLY A 24 -12.14 3.26 8.17
N PHE A 25 -11.13 2.56 8.69
CA PHE A 25 -9.76 3.08 8.80
C PHE A 25 -9.17 3.36 7.44
N ILE A 26 -8.38 4.43 7.38
CA ILE A 26 -7.60 4.81 6.21
C ILE A 26 -6.22 4.21 6.38
N ASP A 27 -5.82 3.38 5.43
CA ASP A 27 -4.45 2.91 5.30
C ASP A 27 -3.78 3.62 4.12
N ASP A 28 -2.51 3.92 4.28
CA ASP A 28 -1.63 4.39 3.23
C ASP A 28 -0.93 3.20 2.60
N VAL A 29 -0.97 3.13 1.28
CA VAL A 29 -0.21 2.17 0.47
C VAL A 29 0.66 2.96 -0.49
N GLU A 30 1.97 2.84 -0.32
CA GLU A 30 2.96 3.60 -1.08
C GLU A 30 3.92 2.67 -1.80
N PHE A 31 4.35 3.14 -2.97
CA PHE A 31 5.32 2.50 -3.83
C PHE A 31 6.42 3.50 -4.13
N TYR A 32 7.66 3.10 -3.89
CA TYR A 32 8.83 3.88 -4.26
C TYR A 32 9.74 3.03 -5.15
N LEU A 33 10.03 3.58 -6.33
CA LEU A 33 10.84 2.98 -7.38
C LEU A 33 12.07 3.87 -7.58
N PRO A 34 13.15 3.65 -6.81
CA PRO A 34 14.40 4.37 -6.98
C PRO A 34 14.93 4.20 -8.41
N LYS A 35 15.44 5.29 -8.98
CA LYS A 35 15.87 5.34 -10.39
C LYS A 35 17.04 4.39 -10.70
N ASP A 36 17.91 4.20 -9.72
CA ASP A 36 19.21 3.54 -9.89
C ASP A 36 19.23 2.11 -9.31
N GLU A 37 18.09 1.59 -8.89
CA GLU A 37 17.96 0.24 -8.33
C GLU A 37 16.81 -0.51 -8.99
N ASN A 38 16.98 -1.81 -9.20
CA ASN A 38 15.91 -2.66 -9.74
C ASN A 38 15.05 -3.25 -8.62
N VAL A 39 14.57 -2.37 -7.72
CA VAL A 39 13.75 -2.74 -6.56
C VAL A 39 12.52 -1.85 -6.48
N ILE A 40 11.44 -2.40 -5.92
CA ILE A 40 10.24 -1.63 -5.58
C ILE A 40 10.09 -1.70 -4.06
N HIS A 41 10.21 -0.57 -3.39
CA HIS A 41 9.87 -0.45 -1.98
C HIS A 41 8.36 -0.27 -1.85
N ILE A 42 7.75 -1.05 -0.96
CA ILE A 42 6.31 -1.02 -0.73
C ILE A 42 6.06 -0.79 0.75
N ARG A 43 5.24 0.21 1.07
CA ARG A 43 4.78 0.51 2.43
C ARG A 43 3.27 0.31 2.49
N SER A 44 2.78 -0.37 3.53
CA SER A 44 1.36 -0.42 3.85
C SER A 44 1.18 -0.17 5.34
N ALA A 45 0.48 0.90 5.69
CA ALA A 45 0.36 1.35 7.07
C ALA A 45 -1.01 1.98 7.35
N SER A 46 -1.66 1.55 8.41
CA SER A 46 -2.89 2.18 8.91
C SER A 46 -2.58 3.50 9.61
N ARG A 47 -3.39 4.53 9.38
CA ARG A 47 -3.24 5.84 10.08
C ARG A 47 -3.63 5.78 11.55
N VAL A 48 -4.43 4.79 11.93
CA VAL A 48 -5.00 4.61 13.26
C VAL A 48 -5.02 3.12 13.62
N GLY A 49 -4.87 2.83 14.92
CA GLY A 49 -4.87 1.47 15.46
C GLY A 49 -3.46 0.93 15.76
N PHE A 50 -3.37 0.12 16.83
CA PHE A 50 -2.13 -0.58 17.24
C PHE A 50 -2.03 -1.99 16.66
N SER A 51 -3.16 -2.61 16.32
CA SER A 51 -3.25 -3.98 15.79
C SER A 51 -3.85 -3.94 14.40
N ASP A 52 -3.14 -4.51 13.42
CA ASP A 52 -3.54 -4.52 12.01
C ASP A 52 -4.28 -5.79 11.59
N PHE A 53 -4.48 -6.77 12.50
CA PHE A 53 -5.02 -8.10 12.21
C PHE A 53 -4.41 -8.77 10.96
N ASP A 54 -3.11 -8.53 10.73
CA ASP A 54 -2.36 -8.92 9.53
C ASP A 54 -2.91 -8.37 8.20
N VAL A 55 -3.85 -7.42 8.20
CA VAL A 55 -4.42 -6.83 6.98
C VAL A 55 -3.34 -6.17 6.14
N ASN A 56 -2.47 -5.36 6.76
CA ASN A 56 -1.38 -4.69 6.04
C ASN A 56 -0.36 -5.70 5.52
N ARG A 57 0.00 -6.70 6.33
CA ARG A 57 0.90 -7.78 5.91
C ARG A 57 0.34 -8.57 4.73
N ASN A 58 -0.92 -8.96 4.79
CA ASN A 58 -1.57 -9.74 3.73
C ASN A 58 -1.68 -8.93 2.44
N ARG A 59 -1.92 -7.62 2.54
CA ARG A 59 -1.89 -6.70 1.39
C ARG A 59 -0.53 -6.68 0.70
N ILE A 60 0.56 -6.52 1.47
CA ILE A 60 1.92 -6.55 0.92
C ILE A 60 2.20 -7.88 0.21
N ARG A 61 1.81 -9.01 0.80
CA ARG A 61 1.98 -10.33 0.18
C ARG A 61 1.23 -10.47 -1.14
N GLN A 62 -0.02 -10.01 -1.20
CA GLN A 62 -0.83 -10.05 -2.44
C GLN A 62 -0.22 -9.17 -3.53
N ILE A 63 0.21 -7.95 -3.18
CA ILE A 63 0.90 -7.05 -4.11
C ILE A 63 2.19 -7.69 -4.63
N ALA A 64 3.02 -8.21 -3.74
CA ALA A 64 4.27 -8.86 -4.11
C ALA A 64 4.03 -10.05 -5.07
N ALA A 65 3.05 -10.91 -4.76
CA ALA A 65 2.67 -12.02 -5.62
C ALA A 65 2.15 -11.58 -6.99
N ALA A 66 1.52 -10.41 -7.10
CA ALA A 66 1.04 -9.88 -8.38
C ALA A 66 2.14 -9.24 -9.24
N LEU A 67 3.23 -8.78 -8.61
CA LEU A 67 4.37 -8.15 -9.29
C LEU A 67 5.44 -9.16 -9.73
N VAL A 68 5.54 -10.30 -9.05
CA VAL A 68 6.42 -11.40 -9.45
C VAL A 68 5.73 -12.20 -10.55
N LYS A 69 6.15 -11.99 -11.81
CA LYS A 69 5.80 -12.83 -12.96
C LYS A 69 7.06 -13.32 -13.65
#